data_AF-A0AA35XGH6-F1
#
_entry.id   AF-A0AA35XGH6-F1
#
_cell.length_a   1.000
_cell.length_b   1.000
_cell.length_c   1.000
_cell.angle_alpha   90.00
_cell.angle_beta   90.00
_cell.angle_gamma   90.00
#
_symmetry.space_group_name_H-M   'P 1'
#
loop_
_entity.id
_entity.type
_entity.pdbx_description
1 polymer ?
#
loop_
_entity_poly.entity_id
_entity_poly.type
_entity_poly.pdbx_seq_one_letter_code
_entity_poly.pdbx_strand_id
1 'polypeptide(L)'
;MNIIHSSSISVLESAKAIAAGSRHVTISSEGVNSVATKLSELEENAIGLGEPEGSPSLLEPVGLSGDEDLLNWIFFLDTLNFCFWSDEPTLFTVRYRNKFWTGYRALEAAASRAIEAGTPLHRPSYFGHMSLAQLEEVFRSETHVPIPLLEQRLHCLHEVASVLQEHCGGKVSRLVEICDKDAVRLAHQLAASFPCFRDQATYDGQTVVFLKRAQIFPADLWNRFGGTRYGEFRNIGDLTMFADYRVPQTLQYFGVLHYSKQLLSRLRDGVELPQGCTEEVEIRGCSIWAVEASRPC
;
A
#
# COMPACT_ATOMS: atom_id res chain seq x y z
N MET A 1 17.31 -0.44 16.89
CA MET A 1 16.78 -1.25 15.79
C MET A 1 17.89 -2.11 15.23
N ASN A 2 17.76 -3.44 15.23
CA ASN A 2 18.71 -4.29 14.51
C ASN A 2 18.37 -4.23 13.03
N ILE A 3 19.37 -4.01 12.19
CA ILE A 3 19.22 -4.01 10.73
C ILE A 3 18.95 -5.45 10.30
N ILE A 4 17.90 -5.65 9.51
CA ILE A 4 17.64 -6.95 8.92
C ILE A 4 18.62 -7.19 7.78
N HIS A 5 19.40 -8.27 7.89
CA HIS A 5 20.33 -8.71 6.84
C HIS A 5 19.74 -9.91 6.09
N SER A 6 19.49 -9.72 4.79
CA SER A 6 19.28 -10.66 3.64
C SER A 6 18.66 -12.08 3.82
N SER A 7 18.16 -12.48 4.99
CA SER A 7 17.55 -13.80 5.23
C SER A 7 16.03 -13.74 5.36
N SER A 8 15.41 -12.65 4.91
CA SER A 8 13.95 -12.49 4.92
C SER A 8 13.33 -13.13 3.68
N ILE A 9 12.21 -13.82 3.85
CA ILE A 9 11.44 -14.43 2.77
C ILE A 9 11.05 -13.34 1.76
N SER A 10 11.36 -13.53 0.48
CA SER A 10 11.01 -12.56 -0.56
C SER A 10 9.52 -12.60 -0.88
N VAL A 11 8.94 -11.43 -1.21
CA VAL A 11 7.58 -11.32 -1.74
C VAL A 11 7.46 -12.08 -3.07
N LEU A 12 8.48 -11.99 -3.93
CA LEU A 12 8.45 -12.64 -5.23
C LEU A 12 8.56 -14.17 -5.10
N GLU A 13 9.41 -14.67 -4.19
CA GLU A 13 9.50 -16.10 -3.89
C GLU A 13 8.18 -16.64 -3.32
N SER A 14 7.54 -15.87 -2.43
CA SER A 14 6.23 -16.18 -1.89
C SER A 14 5.17 -16.26 -2.99
N ALA A 15 5.11 -15.26 -3.87
CA ALA A 15 4.19 -15.22 -4.99
C ALA A 15 4.39 -16.39 -5.96
N LYS A 16 5.64 -16.72 -6.27
CA LYS A 16 6.00 -17.88 -7.11
C LYS A 16 5.56 -19.20 -6.48
N ALA A 17 5.79 -19.38 -5.18
CA ALA A 17 5.39 -20.57 -4.46
C ALA A 17 3.85 -20.72 -4.42
N ILE A 18 3.13 -19.63 -4.16
CA ILE A 18 1.66 -19.62 -4.19
C ILE A 18 1.15 -19.94 -5.60
N ALA A 19 1.67 -19.29 -6.64
CA ALA A 19 1.24 -19.51 -8.01
C ALA A 19 1.47 -20.96 -8.47
N ALA A 20 2.56 -21.60 -8.02
CA ALA A 20 2.84 -23.01 -8.31
C ALA A 20 1.91 -23.98 -7.56
N GLY A 21 1.46 -23.63 -6.36
CA GLY A 21 0.57 -24.46 -5.52
C GLY A 21 -0.93 -24.17 -5.68
N SER A 22 -1.29 -23.09 -6.39
CA SER A 22 -2.64 -22.54 -6.45
C SER A 22 -3.67 -23.52 -7.00
N ARG A 23 -4.80 -23.65 -6.29
CA ARG A 23 -5.91 -24.55 -6.62
C ARG A 23 -7.15 -23.82 -7.14
N HIS A 24 -7.35 -22.59 -6.69
CA HIS A 24 -8.54 -21.80 -6.98
C HIS A 24 -8.26 -20.65 -7.96
N VAL A 25 -7.00 -20.28 -8.18
CA VAL A 25 -6.60 -19.21 -9.10
C VAL A 25 -5.57 -19.73 -10.10
N THR A 26 -5.83 -19.62 -11.39
CA THR A 26 -4.89 -20.01 -12.45
C THR A 26 -4.49 -18.80 -13.28
N ILE A 27 -3.22 -18.74 -13.68
CA ILE A 27 -2.66 -17.66 -14.50
C ILE A 27 -2.61 -18.13 -15.96
N SER A 28 -3.22 -17.36 -16.86
CA SER A 28 -3.22 -17.62 -18.30
C SER A 28 -1.97 -17.05 -18.94
N SER A 29 -1.11 -17.90 -19.53
CA SER A 29 0.05 -17.44 -20.31
C SER A 29 -0.36 -16.58 -21.50
N GLU A 30 -1.48 -16.91 -22.15
CA GLU A 30 -2.02 -16.10 -23.25
C GLU A 30 -2.48 -14.72 -22.76
N GLY A 31 -3.18 -14.68 -21.62
CA GLY A 31 -3.60 -13.43 -20.99
C GLY A 31 -2.42 -12.54 -20.60
N VAL A 32 -1.39 -13.14 -19.97
CA VAL A 32 -0.11 -12.46 -19.64
C VAL A 32 0.51 -11.84 -20.89
N ASN A 33 0.68 -12.61 -21.96
CA ASN A 33 1.25 -12.12 -23.21
C ASN A 33 0.43 -10.98 -23.84
N SER A 34 -0.92 -11.09 -23.76
CA SER A 34 -1.81 -10.06 -24.28
C SER A 34 -1.70 -8.74 -23.51
N VAL A 35 -1.61 -8.81 -22.18
CA VAL A 35 -1.43 -7.62 -21.33
C VAL A 35 -0.04 -7.02 -21.52
N ALA A 36 1.02 -7.85 -21.55
CA ALA A 36 2.38 -7.37 -21.80
C ALA A 36 2.48 -6.60 -23.13
N THR A 37 1.92 -7.15 -24.21
CA THR A 37 1.87 -6.48 -25.53
C THR A 37 1.17 -5.12 -25.44
N LYS A 38 0.00 -5.06 -24.80
CA LYS A 38 -0.76 -3.79 -24.63
C LYS A 38 0.00 -2.76 -23.81
N LEU A 39 0.72 -3.19 -22.77
CA LEU A 39 1.52 -2.28 -21.95
C LEU A 39 2.67 -1.68 -22.76
N SER A 40 3.39 -2.50 -23.54
CA SER A 40 4.44 -2.02 -24.44
C SER A 40 3.89 -1.02 -25.47
N GLU A 41 2.72 -1.28 -26.05
CA GLU A 41 2.07 -0.33 -26.97
C GLU A 41 1.71 1.00 -26.29
N LEU A 42 1.26 0.99 -25.04
CA LEU A 42 0.93 2.21 -24.30
C LEU A 42 2.17 3.04 -23.95
N GLU A 43 3.28 2.37 -23.59
CA GLU A 43 4.57 2.98 -23.32
C GLU A 43 5.16 3.61 -24.58
N GLU A 44 5.15 2.90 -25.71
CA GLU A 44 5.61 3.41 -27.02
C GLU A 44 4.81 4.62 -27.49
N ASN A 45 3.51 4.65 -27.19
CA ASN A 45 2.64 5.78 -27.53
C ASN A 45 2.70 6.94 -26.53
N ALA A 46 3.61 6.89 -25.54
CA ALA A 46 3.81 7.91 -24.51
C ALA A 46 2.52 8.33 -23.78
N ILE A 47 1.56 7.41 -23.65
CA ILE A 47 0.35 7.65 -22.85
C ILE A 47 0.77 7.47 -21.39
N GLY A 48 1.27 8.54 -20.78
CA GLY A 48 1.67 8.55 -19.37
C GLY A 48 0.50 8.14 -18.48
N LEU A 49 0.59 6.94 -17.90
CA LEU A 49 -0.36 6.44 -16.92
C LEU A 49 -0.02 6.99 -15.52
N GLY A 50 -0.14 8.30 -15.30
CA GLY A 50 0.10 8.89 -13.98
C GLY A 50 0.43 10.38 -13.96
N GLU A 51 0.57 10.92 -12.75
CA GLU A 51 1.20 12.23 -12.54
C GLU A 51 2.72 12.10 -12.80
N PRO A 52 3.39 13.14 -13.34
CA PRO A 52 4.83 13.07 -13.62
C PRO A 52 5.64 12.82 -12.34
N GLU A 53 6.65 11.94 -12.41
CA GLU A 53 7.56 11.68 -11.29
C GLU A 53 8.10 12.98 -10.67
N GLY A 54 8.20 13.01 -9.34
CA GLY A 54 8.62 14.18 -8.59
C GLY A 54 7.60 15.32 -8.52
N SER A 55 6.43 15.18 -9.14
CA SER A 55 5.35 16.17 -9.03
C SER A 55 4.64 16.06 -7.68
N PRO A 56 4.33 17.19 -7.02
CA PRO A 56 3.45 17.19 -5.86
C PRO A 56 2.05 16.67 -6.23
N SER A 57 1.48 15.83 -5.36
CA SER A 57 0.07 15.42 -5.46
C SER A 57 -0.82 16.66 -5.38
N LEU A 58 -1.92 16.69 -6.13
CA LEU A 58 -2.95 17.73 -5.98
C LEU A 58 -3.53 17.81 -4.56
N LEU A 59 -3.32 16.76 -3.76
CA LEU A 59 -3.77 16.65 -2.39
C LEU A 59 -2.66 16.88 -1.37
N GLU A 60 -1.44 17.22 -1.78
CA GLU A 60 -0.38 17.60 -0.84
C GLU A 60 -0.73 18.91 -0.10
N PRO A 61 -0.56 18.98 1.23
CA PRO A 61 -0.93 20.16 2.01
C PRO A 61 0.06 21.30 1.83
N VAL A 62 -0.43 22.54 1.76
CA VAL A 62 0.40 23.76 1.57
C VAL A 62 1.24 24.12 2.81
N GLY A 63 1.09 23.40 3.93
CA GLY A 63 1.73 23.72 5.22
C GLY A 63 2.99 22.92 5.57
N LEU A 64 3.50 22.04 4.70
CA LEU A 64 4.69 21.24 5.02
C LEU A 64 5.97 22.03 4.79
N SER A 65 6.83 22.10 5.81
CA SER A 65 8.08 22.87 5.77
C SER A 65 9.28 21.98 5.46
N GLY A 66 9.37 21.51 4.21
CA GLY A 66 10.54 20.80 3.69
C GLY A 66 10.43 19.28 3.69
N ASP A 67 11.55 18.63 3.35
CA ASP A 67 11.57 17.21 3.01
C ASP A 67 11.24 16.29 4.18
N GLU A 68 11.63 16.64 5.39
CA GLU A 68 11.36 15.82 6.58
C GLU A 68 9.87 15.83 6.94
N ASP A 69 9.20 16.97 6.77
CA ASP A 69 7.75 17.07 6.97
C ASP A 69 6.99 16.27 5.90
N LEU A 70 7.46 16.33 4.65
CA LEU A 70 6.91 15.55 3.54
C LEU A 70 7.10 14.03 3.75
N LEU A 71 8.31 13.61 4.14
CA LEU A 71 8.61 12.23 4.53
C LEU A 71 7.66 11.74 5.62
N ASN A 72 7.47 12.52 6.68
CA ASN A 72 6.59 12.13 7.79
C ASN A 72 5.12 12.09 7.38
N TRP A 73 4.69 12.97 6.47
CA TRP A 73 3.33 12.95 5.94
C TRP A 73 3.06 11.72 5.08
N ILE A 74 3.99 11.34 4.20
CA ILE A 74 3.91 10.09 3.42
C ILE A 74 3.84 8.89 4.37
N PHE A 75 4.71 8.84 5.38
CA PHE A 75 4.70 7.76 6.38
C PHE A 75 3.36 7.67 7.14
N PHE A 76 2.77 8.82 7.50
CA PHE A 76 1.43 8.86 8.11
C PHE A 76 0.35 8.28 7.18
N LEU A 77 0.35 8.67 5.90
CA LEU A 77 -0.61 8.15 4.92
C LEU A 77 -0.46 6.65 4.68
N ASP A 78 0.78 6.16 4.53
CA ASP A 78 1.06 4.76 4.24
C ASP A 78 0.78 3.82 5.42
N THR A 79 0.97 4.32 6.64
CA THR A 79 0.50 3.64 7.85
C THR A 79 -1.02 3.38 7.76
N LEU A 80 -1.77 4.30 7.14
CA LEU A 80 -3.22 4.27 7.01
C LEU A 80 -3.72 3.75 5.64
N ASN A 81 -2.84 3.28 4.74
CA ASN A 81 -3.24 2.91 3.37
C ASN A 81 -3.85 1.50 3.28
N PHE A 82 -5.00 1.30 3.91
CA PHE A 82 -5.77 0.05 3.90
C PHE A 82 -7.27 0.30 4.02
N CYS A 83 -8.07 -0.62 3.47
CA CYS A 83 -9.54 -0.66 3.55
C CYS A 83 -10.28 0.66 3.27
N PHE A 84 -10.75 0.83 2.03
CA PHE A 84 -11.58 1.97 1.61
C PHE A 84 -12.92 1.57 1.00
N TRP A 85 -13.30 0.31 1.17
CA TRP A 85 -14.59 -0.21 0.76
C TRP A 85 -15.45 -0.47 2.00
N SER A 86 -16.76 -0.55 1.79
CA SER A 86 -17.77 -0.87 2.79
C SER A 86 -18.92 -1.58 2.10
N ASP A 87 -19.76 -2.28 2.88
CA ASP A 87 -21.00 -2.85 2.37
C ASP A 87 -22.07 -1.79 2.08
N GLU A 88 -21.85 -0.57 2.59
CA GLU A 88 -22.70 0.59 2.30
C GLU A 88 -22.54 1.05 0.84
N PRO A 89 -23.64 1.35 0.13
CA PRO A 89 -23.58 1.92 -1.21
C PRO A 89 -23.03 3.36 -1.19
N THR A 90 -23.14 4.04 -0.05
CA THR A 90 -22.57 5.37 0.17
C THR A 90 -21.12 5.22 0.61
N LEU A 91 -20.24 6.05 0.07
CA LEU A 91 -18.81 6.00 0.38
C LEU A 91 -18.43 7.03 1.44
N PHE A 92 -17.39 6.71 2.21
CA PHE A 92 -16.60 7.70 2.92
C PHE A 92 -16.13 8.79 1.94
N THR A 93 -16.56 10.03 2.18
CA THR A 93 -16.38 11.14 1.24
C THR A 93 -15.86 12.37 1.94
N VAL A 94 -14.84 13.02 1.37
CA VAL A 94 -14.20 14.20 1.96
C VAL A 94 -14.26 15.35 0.97
N ARG A 95 -14.81 16.50 1.39
CA ARG A 95 -14.74 17.73 0.61
C ARG A 95 -13.43 18.47 0.91
N TYR A 96 -12.66 18.72 -0.13
CA TYR A 96 -11.39 19.43 -0.05
C TYR A 96 -11.10 20.17 -1.36
N ARG A 97 -10.66 21.44 -1.26
CA ARG A 97 -10.42 22.35 -2.41
C ARG A 97 -11.56 22.35 -3.44
N ASN A 98 -12.80 22.51 -2.95
CA ASN A 98 -14.05 22.54 -3.73
C ASN A 98 -14.35 21.27 -4.55
N LYS A 99 -13.73 20.13 -4.22
CA LYS A 99 -14.01 18.82 -4.81
C LYS A 99 -14.36 17.80 -3.73
N PHE A 100 -15.14 16.79 -4.10
CA PHE A 100 -15.41 15.62 -3.26
C PHE A 100 -14.48 14.49 -3.66
N TRP A 101 -13.84 13.88 -2.67
CA TRP A 101 -12.90 12.78 -2.83
C TRP A 101 -13.41 11.53 -2.13
N THR A 102 -13.15 10.36 -2.70
CA THR A 102 -13.50 9.04 -2.15
C THR A 102 -12.27 8.12 -2.20
N GLY A 103 -12.36 6.96 -1.56
CA GLY A 103 -11.27 5.98 -1.55
C GLY A 103 -10.01 6.49 -0.85
N TYR A 104 -8.84 6.08 -1.35
CA TYR A 104 -7.55 6.59 -0.85
C TYR A 104 -7.42 8.11 -0.97
N ARG A 105 -7.95 8.71 -2.05
CA ARG A 105 -7.91 10.17 -2.23
C ARG A 105 -8.67 10.92 -1.13
N ALA A 106 -9.71 10.31 -0.53
CA ALA A 106 -10.40 10.91 0.61
C ALA A 106 -9.51 10.93 1.88
N LEU A 107 -8.71 9.88 2.10
CA LEU A 107 -7.73 9.83 3.19
C LEU A 107 -6.69 10.95 3.05
N GLU A 108 -6.09 11.08 1.86
CA GLU A 108 -5.15 12.17 1.54
C GLU A 108 -5.81 13.55 1.77
N ALA A 109 -7.00 13.77 1.20
CA ALA A 109 -7.73 15.02 1.31
C ALA A 109 -8.04 15.40 2.78
N ALA A 110 -8.43 14.43 3.61
CA ALA A 110 -8.73 14.66 5.02
C ALA A 110 -7.48 15.00 5.83
N ALA A 111 -6.38 14.26 5.60
CA ALA A 111 -5.10 14.53 6.25
C ALA A 111 -4.57 15.93 5.91
N SER A 112 -4.65 16.31 4.62
CA SER A 112 -4.19 17.62 4.16
C SER A 112 -5.06 18.75 4.67
N ARG A 113 -6.39 18.58 4.67
CA ARG A 113 -7.33 19.50 5.31
C ARG A 113 -7.00 19.73 6.79
N ALA A 114 -6.66 18.67 7.52
CA ALA A 114 -6.31 18.77 8.94
C ALA A 114 -4.97 19.49 9.17
N ILE A 115 -3.95 19.20 8.35
CA ILE A 115 -2.65 19.89 8.40
C ILE A 115 -2.80 21.39 8.10
N GLU A 116 -3.55 21.74 7.06
CA GLU A 116 -3.81 23.15 6.71
C GLU A 116 -4.65 23.87 7.79
N ALA A 117 -5.43 23.13 8.59
CA ALA A 117 -6.13 23.65 9.76
C ALA A 117 -5.27 23.68 11.04
N GLY A 118 -3.99 23.33 10.96
CA GLY A 118 -3.04 23.39 12.08
C GLY A 118 -2.89 22.09 12.89
N THR A 119 -3.46 20.97 12.45
CA THR A 119 -3.28 19.66 13.09
C THR A 119 -1.98 19.02 12.58
N PRO A 120 -0.94 18.82 13.40
CA PRO A 120 0.38 18.44 12.92
C PRO A 120 0.50 16.91 12.69
N LEU A 121 -0.27 16.36 11.75
CA LEU A 121 -0.28 14.93 11.42
C LEU A 121 1.05 14.40 10.85
N HIS A 122 1.96 15.29 10.43
CA HIS A 122 3.34 14.96 10.03
C HIS A 122 4.30 14.86 11.23
N ARG A 123 3.79 14.80 12.47
CA ARG A 123 4.60 14.67 13.70
C ARG A 123 4.25 13.37 14.43
N PRO A 124 5.17 12.37 14.47
CA PRO A 124 4.93 11.12 15.21
C PRO A 124 4.59 11.31 16.68
N SER A 125 5.21 12.31 17.34
CA SER A 125 4.90 12.66 18.72
C SER A 125 3.47 13.15 18.92
N TYR A 126 2.83 13.70 17.89
CA TYR A 126 1.43 14.13 17.95
C TYR A 126 0.48 12.95 17.70
N PHE A 127 0.59 12.29 16.54
CA PHE A 127 -0.35 11.23 16.20
C PHE A 127 -0.24 10.00 17.11
N GLY A 128 0.92 9.78 17.74
CA GLY A 128 1.12 8.75 18.75
C GLY A 128 0.31 8.93 20.03
N HIS A 129 -0.25 10.12 20.27
CA HIS A 129 -1.07 10.45 21.44
C HIS A 129 -2.48 10.92 21.07
N MET A 130 -2.87 10.79 19.80
CA MET A 130 -4.22 11.17 19.37
C MET A 130 -5.26 10.30 20.06
N SER A 131 -6.40 10.89 20.42
CA SER A 131 -7.59 10.16 20.82
C SER A 131 -8.40 9.71 19.60
N LEU A 132 -9.30 8.75 19.81
CA LEU A 132 -10.24 8.32 18.77
C LEU A 132 -11.08 9.49 18.24
N ALA A 133 -11.56 10.36 19.14
CA ALA A 133 -12.34 11.55 18.76
C ALA A 133 -11.52 12.55 17.92
N GLN A 134 -10.22 12.71 18.19
CA GLN A 134 -9.37 13.55 17.36
C GLN A 134 -9.18 12.95 15.97
N LEU A 135 -9.02 11.62 15.87
CA LEU A 135 -8.88 10.93 14.59
C LEU A 135 -10.20 10.96 13.79
N GLU A 136 -11.33 10.81 14.47
CA GLU A 136 -12.67 10.94 13.91
C GLU A 136 -12.89 12.34 13.30
N GLU A 137 -12.50 13.40 14.02
CA GLU A 137 -12.60 14.77 13.52
C GLU A 137 -11.70 15.03 12.30
N VAL A 138 -10.48 14.48 12.29
CA VAL A 138 -9.58 14.54 11.12
C VAL A 138 -10.26 13.90 9.91
N PHE A 139 -10.78 12.68 10.08
CA PHE A 139 -11.44 11.91 9.03
C PHE A 139 -12.95 12.11 8.97
N ARG A 140 -13.45 13.28 9.39
CA ARG A 140 -14.88 13.58 9.26
C ARG A 140 -15.32 13.50 7.80
N SER A 141 -16.39 12.74 7.58
CA SER A 141 -17.00 12.52 6.27
C SER A 141 -18.06 13.58 5.98
N GLU A 142 -18.29 13.87 4.71
CA GLU A 142 -19.43 14.65 4.24
C GLU A 142 -20.70 13.79 4.15
N THR A 143 -20.57 12.47 4.32
CA THR A 143 -21.67 11.49 4.38
C THR A 143 -21.79 10.92 5.79
N HIS A 144 -22.83 10.11 6.04
CA HIS A 144 -22.98 9.39 7.30
C HIS A 144 -22.01 8.20 7.43
N VAL A 145 -21.28 7.84 6.37
CA VAL A 145 -20.34 6.71 6.35
C VAL A 145 -18.98 7.20 6.83
N PRO A 146 -18.49 6.71 7.98
CA PRO A 146 -17.16 7.05 8.49
C PRO A 146 -16.07 6.37 7.65
N ILE A 147 -14.82 6.78 7.85
CA ILE A 147 -13.70 6.02 7.29
C ILE A 147 -13.70 4.59 7.89
N PRO A 148 -13.58 3.53 7.07
CA PRO A 148 -13.55 2.17 7.60
C PRO A 148 -12.38 1.94 8.54
N LEU A 149 -12.59 1.11 9.57
CA LEU A 149 -11.57 0.64 10.52
C LEU A 149 -10.86 1.76 11.30
N LEU A 150 -11.61 2.76 11.77
CA LEU A 150 -11.07 3.94 12.45
C LEU A 150 -10.23 3.59 13.71
N GLU A 151 -10.69 2.65 14.53
CA GLU A 151 -9.97 2.20 15.72
C GLU A 151 -8.66 1.49 15.36
N GLN A 152 -8.67 0.65 14.33
CA GLN A 152 -7.46 -0.03 13.85
C GLN A 152 -6.46 0.96 13.28
N ARG A 153 -6.93 2.02 12.60
CA ARG A 153 -6.08 3.13 12.14
C ARG A 153 -5.41 3.84 13.31
N LEU A 154 -6.16 4.15 14.37
CA LEU A 154 -5.61 4.75 15.57
C LEU A 154 -4.55 3.84 16.22
N HIS A 155 -4.85 2.55 16.33
CA HIS A 155 -3.90 1.57 16.86
C HIS A 155 -2.60 1.54 16.05
N CYS A 156 -2.67 1.55 14.71
CA CYS A 156 -1.49 1.62 13.85
C CYS A 156 -0.68 2.91 14.11
N LEU A 157 -1.33 4.06 14.27
CA LEU A 157 -0.64 5.33 14.56
C LEU A 157 0.10 5.32 15.90
N HIS A 158 -0.53 4.78 16.94
CA HIS A 158 0.09 4.62 18.26
C HIS A 158 1.27 3.66 18.20
N GLU A 159 1.10 2.52 17.52
CA GLU A 159 2.14 1.51 17.34
C GLU A 159 3.37 2.10 16.63
N VAL A 160 3.19 2.73 15.47
CA VAL A 160 4.32 3.26 14.70
C VAL A 160 5.01 4.41 15.44
N ALA A 161 4.27 5.24 16.17
CA ALA A 161 4.87 6.30 16.99
C ALA A 161 5.72 5.72 18.14
N SER A 162 5.23 4.69 18.84
CA SER A 162 5.99 4.03 19.92
C SER A 162 7.28 3.41 19.40
N VAL A 163 7.20 2.63 18.32
CA VAL A 163 8.36 1.98 17.70
C VAL A 163 9.37 3.02 17.19
N LEU A 164 8.91 4.09 16.53
CA LEU A 164 9.78 5.19 16.11
C LEU A 164 10.48 5.84 17.30
N GLN A 165 9.75 6.09 18.40
CA GLN A 165 10.31 6.69 19.59
C GLN A 165 11.41 5.81 20.22
N GLU A 166 11.14 4.52 20.35
CA GLU A 166 12.05 3.56 20.99
C GLU A 166 13.28 3.22 20.14
N HIS A 167 13.15 3.19 18.82
CA HIS A 167 14.17 2.62 17.93
C HIS A 167 14.78 3.61 16.94
N CYS A 168 14.09 4.71 16.66
CA CYS A 168 14.49 5.72 15.68
C CYS A 168 14.60 7.13 16.28
N GLY A 169 14.49 7.27 17.61
CA GLY A 169 14.51 8.56 18.30
C GLY A 169 13.36 9.49 17.87
N GLY A 170 12.23 8.91 17.49
CA GLY A 170 11.04 9.62 17.03
C GLY A 170 11.09 10.09 15.57
N LYS A 171 12.11 9.70 14.80
CA LYS A 171 12.35 10.20 13.43
C LYS A 171 12.16 9.13 12.36
N VAL A 172 11.30 9.40 11.38
CA VAL A 172 11.12 8.53 10.20
C VAL A 172 12.37 8.54 9.31
N SER A 173 13.06 9.67 9.19
CA SER A 173 14.32 9.80 8.44
C SER A 173 15.35 8.75 8.84
N ARG A 174 15.50 8.50 10.14
CA ARG A 174 16.42 7.48 10.66
C ARG A 174 16.06 6.06 10.21
N LEU A 175 14.78 5.73 10.03
CA LEU A 175 14.34 4.45 9.48
C LEU A 175 14.78 4.28 8.02
N VAL A 176 14.66 5.34 7.22
CA VAL A 176 15.09 5.35 5.81
C VAL A 176 16.62 5.25 5.71
N GLU A 177 17.34 6.05 6.50
CA GLU A 177 18.80 6.13 6.48
C GLU A 177 19.48 4.79 6.80
N ILE A 178 19.01 4.06 7.81
CA ILE A 178 19.61 2.76 8.19
C ILE A 178 19.44 1.68 7.12
N CYS A 179 18.51 1.88 6.17
CA CYS A 179 18.27 0.95 5.09
C CYS A 179 19.22 1.16 3.91
N ASP A 180 20.10 2.18 3.94
CA ASP A 180 21.21 2.36 2.98
C ASP A 180 20.73 2.33 1.52
N LYS A 181 19.73 3.16 1.21
CA LYS A 181 19.19 3.34 -0.16
C LYS A 181 18.72 2.02 -0.80
N ASP A 182 18.22 1.10 0.01
CA ASP A 182 17.73 -0.23 -0.41
C ASP A 182 16.21 -0.32 -0.15
N ALA A 183 15.42 -0.25 -1.22
CA ALA A 183 13.96 -0.20 -1.16
C ALA A 183 13.38 -1.50 -0.58
N VAL A 184 13.92 -2.65 -1.02
CA VAL A 184 13.52 -3.97 -0.53
C VAL A 184 13.84 -4.10 0.95
N ARG A 185 15.05 -3.68 1.37
CA ARG A 185 15.40 -3.68 2.80
C ARG A 185 14.49 -2.78 3.63
N LEU A 186 14.13 -1.60 3.12
CA LEU A 186 13.21 -0.70 3.81
C LEU A 186 11.83 -1.34 4.01
N ALA A 187 11.29 -2.01 3.00
CA ALA A 187 10.03 -2.76 3.11
C ALA A 187 10.12 -3.89 4.16
N HIS A 188 11.20 -4.68 4.16
CA HIS A 188 11.40 -5.71 5.16
C HIS A 188 11.62 -5.13 6.57
N GLN A 189 12.35 -4.04 6.69
CA GLN A 189 12.60 -3.36 7.96
C GLN A 189 11.30 -2.84 8.57
N LEU A 190 10.41 -2.29 7.74
CA LEU A 190 9.06 -1.91 8.15
C LEU A 190 8.30 -3.12 8.71
N ALA A 191 8.19 -4.19 7.94
CA ALA A 191 7.40 -5.37 8.32
C ALA A 191 7.91 -6.09 9.58
N ALA A 192 9.22 -6.08 9.83
CA ALA A 192 9.75 -6.70 11.05
C ALA A 192 9.53 -5.84 12.28
N SER A 193 9.60 -4.52 12.13
CA SER A 193 9.67 -3.59 13.25
C SER A 193 8.32 -3.04 13.67
N PHE A 194 7.40 -2.93 12.73
CA PHE A 194 6.05 -2.42 12.94
C PHE A 194 5.05 -3.54 12.65
N PRO A 195 4.45 -4.17 13.68
CA PRO A 195 3.46 -5.23 13.51
C PRO A 195 2.35 -4.90 12.51
N CYS A 196 1.89 -3.65 12.42
CA CYS A 196 0.87 -3.24 11.47
C CYS A 196 1.35 -3.34 10.00
N PHE A 197 2.65 -3.25 9.71
CA PHE A 197 3.21 -3.45 8.38
C PHE A 197 3.50 -4.94 8.06
N ARG A 198 3.35 -5.84 9.03
CA ARG A 198 3.62 -7.28 8.85
C ARG A 198 2.48 -7.97 8.12
N ASP A 199 2.65 -8.12 6.82
CA ASP A 199 1.67 -8.71 5.90
C ASP A 199 2.14 -10.08 5.42
N GLN A 200 1.73 -11.11 6.16
CA GLN A 200 2.12 -12.50 5.97
C GLN A 200 0.94 -13.45 6.18
N ALA A 201 1.01 -14.64 5.57
CA ALA A 201 0.04 -15.72 5.73
C ALA A 201 0.74 -17.08 5.80
N THR A 202 -0.03 -18.12 6.10
CA THR A 202 0.44 -19.52 5.97
C THR A 202 -0.21 -20.12 4.74
N TYR A 203 0.60 -20.68 3.82
CA TYR A 203 0.15 -21.32 2.60
C TYR A 203 0.82 -22.69 2.47
N ASP A 204 0.01 -23.75 2.41
CA ASP A 204 0.47 -25.16 2.36
C ASP A 204 1.60 -25.47 3.37
N GLY A 205 1.44 -24.94 4.60
CA GLY A 205 2.38 -25.14 5.72
C GLY A 205 3.62 -24.25 5.72
N GLN A 206 3.78 -23.37 4.73
CA GLN A 206 4.89 -22.42 4.63
C GLN A 206 4.43 -21.00 4.95
N THR A 207 5.31 -20.20 5.55
CA THR A 207 5.08 -18.76 5.68
C THR A 207 5.32 -18.08 4.34
N VAL A 208 4.35 -17.26 3.91
CA VAL A 208 4.42 -16.44 2.70
C VAL A 208 4.19 -14.98 3.07
N VAL A 209 4.80 -14.06 2.31
CA VAL A 209 4.70 -12.61 2.56
C VAL A 209 4.23 -11.86 1.33
N PHE A 210 3.50 -10.77 1.56
CA PHE A 210 3.02 -9.85 0.50
C PHE A 210 3.54 -8.43 0.69
N LEU A 211 3.74 -8.03 1.95
CA LEU A 211 4.33 -6.75 2.36
C LEU A 211 3.72 -5.53 1.66
N LYS A 212 2.42 -5.55 1.33
CA LYS A 212 1.81 -4.55 0.44
C LYS A 212 2.07 -3.12 0.90
N ARG A 213 1.64 -2.75 2.12
CA ARG A 213 1.87 -1.40 2.66
C ARG A 213 3.34 -1.09 2.88
N ALA A 214 4.13 -2.09 3.24
CA ALA A 214 5.55 -1.90 3.48
C ALA A 214 6.33 -1.63 2.19
N GLN A 215 5.86 -2.14 1.04
CA GLN A 215 6.39 -1.84 -0.28
C GLN A 215 5.89 -0.50 -0.83
N ILE A 216 4.67 -0.07 -0.48
CA ILE A 216 4.15 1.25 -0.90
C ILE A 216 5.04 2.38 -0.39
N PHE A 217 5.49 2.33 0.87
CA PHE A 217 6.30 3.41 1.45
C PHE A 217 7.57 3.78 0.65
N PRO A 218 8.51 2.86 0.35
CA PRO A 218 9.65 3.19 -0.51
C PRO A 218 9.23 3.64 -1.92
N ALA A 219 8.13 3.12 -2.47
CA ALA A 219 7.63 3.53 -3.79
C ALA A 219 7.08 4.96 -3.80
N ASP A 220 6.32 5.34 -2.78
CA ASP A 220 5.78 6.70 -2.65
C ASP A 220 6.90 7.71 -2.36
N LEU A 221 7.92 7.33 -1.60
CA LEU A 221 9.14 8.13 -1.45
C LEU A 221 9.88 8.29 -2.78
N TRP A 222 10.11 7.21 -3.52
CA TRP A 222 10.79 7.28 -4.81
C TRP A 222 10.04 8.18 -5.80
N ASN A 223 8.73 7.97 -5.94
CA ASN A 223 7.87 8.75 -6.82
C ASN A 223 7.89 10.23 -6.40
N ARG A 224 7.67 10.52 -5.12
CA ARG A 224 7.53 11.90 -4.66
C ARG A 224 8.86 12.67 -4.66
N PHE A 225 9.97 12.02 -4.38
CA PHE A 225 11.29 12.67 -4.39
C PHE A 225 12.04 12.51 -5.74
N GLY A 226 11.42 11.91 -6.75
CA GLY A 226 12.00 11.75 -8.09
C GLY A 226 13.32 10.98 -8.08
N GLY A 227 13.42 9.93 -7.27
CA GLY A 227 14.65 9.14 -7.12
C GLY A 227 15.81 9.85 -6.40
N THR A 228 15.57 10.97 -5.73
CA THR A 228 16.60 11.73 -4.98
C THR A 228 16.30 11.78 -3.48
N ARG A 229 17.24 12.24 -2.66
CA ARG A 229 17.04 12.47 -1.20
C ARG A 229 16.47 11.21 -0.51
N TYR A 230 15.32 11.31 0.15
CA TYR A 230 14.69 10.16 0.82
C TYR A 230 14.09 9.12 -0.14
N GLY A 231 13.96 9.45 -1.42
CA GLY A 231 13.52 8.53 -2.48
C GLY A 231 14.67 7.91 -3.29
N GLU A 232 15.93 8.14 -2.92
CA GLU A 232 17.09 7.58 -3.63
C GLU A 232 17.26 6.10 -3.26
N PHE A 233 16.85 5.21 -4.16
CA PHE A 233 16.97 3.76 -3.98
C PHE A 233 17.68 3.09 -5.16
N ARG A 234 18.59 2.16 -4.88
CA ARG A 234 19.36 1.42 -5.90
C ARG A 234 18.59 0.30 -6.58
N ASN A 235 17.50 -0.15 -5.96
CA ASN A 235 16.76 -1.35 -6.34
C ASN A 235 15.23 -1.13 -6.24
N ILE A 236 14.75 0.06 -6.59
CA ILE A 236 13.30 0.35 -6.57
C ILE A 236 12.51 -0.60 -7.49
N GLY A 237 13.11 -1.02 -8.62
CA GLY A 237 12.52 -1.96 -9.56
C GLY A 237 12.34 -3.39 -9.02
N ASP A 238 13.02 -3.72 -7.91
CA ASP A 238 12.89 -5.04 -7.26
C ASP A 238 11.64 -5.13 -6.38
N LEU A 239 10.93 -4.02 -6.15
CA LEU A 239 9.60 -4.05 -5.55
C LEU A 239 8.60 -4.72 -6.51
N THR A 240 7.66 -5.46 -5.95
CA THR A 240 6.61 -6.12 -6.74
C THR A 240 5.40 -5.21 -6.88
N MET A 241 4.44 -5.61 -7.72
CA MET A 241 3.10 -5.02 -7.65
C MET A 241 2.53 -5.16 -6.23
N PHE A 242 1.74 -4.18 -5.79
CA PHE A 242 1.17 -4.16 -4.44
C PHE A 242 -0.14 -4.93 -4.40
N ALA A 243 -0.21 -6.04 -3.65
CA ALA A 243 -1.37 -6.94 -3.60
C ALA A 243 -2.62 -6.28 -3.00
N ASP A 244 -3.31 -5.47 -3.80
CA ASP A 244 -4.57 -4.83 -3.50
C ASP A 244 -5.75 -5.62 -4.12
N TYR A 245 -6.99 -5.17 -3.88
CA TYR A 245 -8.19 -5.86 -4.35
C TYR A 245 -8.62 -5.47 -5.77
N ARG A 246 -8.10 -4.38 -6.34
CA ARG A 246 -8.42 -3.90 -7.69
C ARG A 246 -7.55 -4.54 -8.75
N VAL A 247 -6.25 -4.72 -8.51
CA VAL A 247 -5.36 -5.40 -9.46
C VAL A 247 -5.88 -6.80 -9.85
N PRO A 248 -6.27 -7.71 -8.94
CA PRO A 248 -6.84 -9.00 -9.31
C PRO A 248 -8.12 -8.88 -10.15
N GLN A 249 -8.97 -7.87 -9.90
CA GLN A 249 -10.17 -7.63 -10.72
C GLN A 249 -9.79 -7.22 -12.15
N THR A 250 -8.79 -6.34 -12.29
CA THR A 250 -8.28 -5.91 -13.60
C THR A 250 -7.63 -7.07 -14.35
N LEU A 251 -6.79 -7.85 -13.69
CA LEU A 251 -6.15 -9.03 -14.28
C LEU A 251 -7.18 -10.08 -14.69
N GLN A 252 -8.23 -10.29 -13.89
CA GLN A 252 -9.33 -11.17 -14.25
C GLN A 252 -10.10 -10.65 -15.48
N TYR A 253 -10.39 -9.34 -15.52
CA TYR A 253 -11.09 -8.71 -16.65
C TYR A 253 -10.33 -8.89 -17.97
N PHE A 254 -9.00 -8.77 -17.94
CA PHE A 254 -8.15 -9.00 -19.10
C PHE A 254 -7.83 -10.47 -19.38
N GLY A 255 -8.42 -11.41 -18.64
CA GLY A 255 -8.23 -12.85 -18.86
C GLY A 255 -6.85 -13.36 -18.42
N VAL A 256 -6.13 -12.62 -17.58
CA VAL A 256 -4.85 -13.05 -16.99
C VAL A 256 -5.11 -14.01 -15.83
N LEU A 257 -6.06 -13.69 -14.95
CA LEU A 257 -6.46 -14.57 -13.85
C LEU A 257 -7.78 -15.25 -14.16
N HIS A 258 -7.84 -16.56 -13.92
CA HIS A 258 -9.08 -17.32 -13.92
C HIS A 258 -9.30 -17.95 -12.56
N TYR A 259 -10.54 -17.87 -12.08
CA TYR A 259 -10.93 -18.41 -10.79
C TYR A 259 -11.73 -19.70 -10.97
N SER A 260 -11.54 -20.64 -10.05
CA SER A 260 -12.35 -21.84 -9.96
C SER A 260 -13.84 -21.50 -9.84
N LYS A 261 -14.72 -22.40 -10.27
CA LYS A 261 -16.18 -22.21 -10.19
C LYS A 261 -16.65 -21.92 -8.77
N GLN A 262 -16.05 -22.58 -7.78
CA GLN A 262 -16.36 -22.39 -6.36
C GLN A 262 -16.01 -20.97 -5.90
N LEU A 263 -14.78 -20.51 -6.19
CA LEU A 263 -14.34 -19.17 -5.83
C LEU A 263 -15.21 -18.09 -6.53
N LEU A 264 -15.52 -18.28 -7.81
CA LEU A 264 -16.42 -17.36 -8.53
C LEU A 264 -17.81 -17.28 -7.92
N SER A 265 -18.38 -18.41 -7.48
CA SER A 265 -19.69 -18.40 -6.81
C SER A 265 -19.63 -17.55 -5.56
N ARG A 266 -18.65 -17.81 -4.68
CA ARG A 266 -18.48 -17.06 -3.43
C ARG A 266 -18.33 -15.57 -3.64
N LEU A 267 -17.50 -15.16 -4.61
CA LEU A 267 -17.31 -13.75 -4.94
C LEU A 267 -18.59 -13.10 -5.48
N ARG A 268 -19.37 -13.81 -6.31
CA ARG A 268 -20.66 -13.32 -6.82
C ARG A 268 -21.72 -13.20 -5.73
N ASP A 269 -21.68 -14.10 -4.76
CA ASP A 269 -22.60 -14.14 -3.63
C ASP A 269 -22.22 -13.11 -2.54
N GLY A 270 -21.16 -12.31 -2.76
CA GLY A 270 -20.69 -11.31 -1.80
C GLY A 270 -20.07 -11.91 -0.53
N VAL A 271 -19.64 -13.18 -0.59
CA VAL A 271 -19.04 -13.85 0.56
C VAL A 271 -17.64 -13.30 0.80
N GLU A 272 -17.46 -12.66 1.95
CA GLU A 272 -16.15 -12.20 2.39
C GLU A 272 -15.16 -13.37 2.49
N LEU A 273 -13.97 -13.18 1.94
CA LEU A 273 -12.87 -14.12 2.08
C LEU A 273 -12.06 -13.72 3.32
N PRO A 274 -12.00 -14.57 4.36
CA PRO A 274 -11.23 -14.25 5.55
C PRO A 274 -9.75 -14.04 5.20
N GLN A 275 -9.12 -13.10 5.89
CA GLN A 275 -7.69 -12.86 5.77
C GLN A 275 -6.90 -14.15 6.00
N GLY A 276 -5.99 -14.48 5.08
CA GLY A 276 -5.13 -15.66 5.17
C GLY A 276 -5.80 -16.97 4.77
N CYS A 277 -7.07 -16.97 4.34
CA CYS A 277 -7.67 -18.16 3.76
C CYS A 277 -7.02 -18.47 2.39
N THR A 278 -7.04 -19.75 2.00
CA THR A 278 -6.41 -20.25 0.77
C THR A 278 -6.77 -19.41 -0.46
N GLU A 279 -8.05 -19.09 -0.67
CA GLU A 279 -8.47 -18.33 -1.85
C GLU A 279 -7.97 -16.88 -1.83
N GLU A 280 -7.97 -16.21 -0.68
CA GLU A 280 -7.44 -14.84 -0.55
C GLU A 280 -5.93 -14.81 -0.81
N VAL A 281 -5.20 -15.76 -0.23
CA VAL A 281 -3.75 -15.91 -0.43
C VAL A 281 -3.42 -16.20 -1.90
N GLU A 282 -4.18 -17.08 -2.54
CA GLU A 282 -4.01 -17.42 -3.96
C GLU A 282 -4.32 -16.23 -4.87
N ILE A 283 -5.40 -15.48 -4.63
CA ILE A 283 -5.71 -14.26 -5.41
C ILE A 283 -4.53 -13.29 -5.35
N ARG A 284 -3.97 -13.05 -4.16
CA ARG A 284 -2.86 -12.10 -3.98
C ARG A 284 -1.55 -12.59 -4.57
N GLY A 285 -1.17 -13.84 -4.28
CA GLY A 285 0.07 -14.43 -4.76
C GLY A 285 0.09 -14.59 -6.27
N CYS A 286 -1.01 -15.09 -6.87
CA CYS A 286 -1.13 -15.20 -8.31
C CYS A 286 -1.17 -13.83 -9.00
N SER A 287 -1.75 -12.79 -8.40
CA SER A 287 -1.70 -11.43 -8.95
C SER A 287 -0.27 -10.92 -9.04
N ILE A 288 0.50 -11.07 -7.96
CA ILE A 288 1.90 -10.66 -7.94
C ILE A 288 2.70 -11.39 -9.02
N TRP A 289 2.57 -12.72 -9.06
CA TRP A 289 3.31 -13.52 -10.04
C TRP A 289 2.89 -13.23 -11.47
N ALA A 290 1.60 -12.99 -11.74
CA ALA A 290 1.11 -12.68 -13.07
C ALA A 290 1.65 -11.36 -13.61
N VAL A 291 1.72 -10.31 -12.77
CA VAL A 291 2.31 -9.03 -13.17
C VAL A 291 3.82 -9.17 -13.37
N GLU A 292 4.51 -9.90 -12.50
CA GLU A 292 5.94 -10.16 -12.69
C GLU A 292 6.21 -10.87 -14.02
N ALA A 293 5.43 -11.90 -14.33
CA ALA A 293 5.52 -12.62 -15.60
C ALA A 293 5.14 -11.77 -16.83
N SER A 294 4.50 -10.62 -16.63
CA SER A 294 4.15 -9.67 -17.69
C SER A 294 5.22 -8.60 -17.92
N ARG A 295 6.27 -8.53 -17.08
CA ARG A 295 7.35 -7.55 -17.27
C ARG A 295 8.11 -7.85 -18.55
N PRO A 296 8.47 -6.83 -19.35
CA PRO A 296 9.35 -7.01 -20.50
C PRO A 296 10.69 -7.61 -20.07
N CYS A 297 11.21 -8.58 -20.83
CA CYS A 297 12.56 -9.12 -20.66
C CYS A 297 13.63 -8.11 -21.09
#